data_AF-A0A1T5I092-F1
#
_entry.id   AF-A0A1T5I092-F1
#
_cell.length_a   1.000
_cell.length_b   1.000
_cell.length_c   1.000
_cell.angle_alpha   90.00
_cell.angle_beta   90.00
_cell.angle_gamma   90.00
#
_symmetry.space_group_name_H-M   'P 1'
#
loop_
_entity.id
_entity.type
_entity.pdbx_description
1 polymer ?
#
loop_
_entity_poly.entity_id
_entity_poly.type
_entity_poly.pdbx_seq_one_letter_code
_entity_poly.pdbx_strand_id
1 'polypeptide(L)'
;MALALGISRSTLVRIERGDISPKADIIKKLSILSGKNISYFYHTKDRHIEKIQNILIEKNVSNDILSLLIKQIEEELISDSL
;
A
#
# COMPACT_ATOMS: atom_id res chain seq x y z
N MET A 1 13.11 7.30 18.32
CA MET A 1 12.45 7.14 17.00
C MET A 1 13.31 7.66 15.84
N ALA A 2 13.61 8.96 15.73
CA ALA A 2 14.35 9.54 14.59
C ALA A 2 15.70 8.85 14.29
N LEU A 3 16.51 8.60 15.33
CA LEU A 3 17.79 7.89 15.22
C LEU A 3 17.62 6.46 14.67
N ALA A 4 16.63 5.71 15.17
CA ALA A 4 16.33 4.35 14.72
C ALA A 4 15.86 4.30 13.25
N LEU A 5 15.24 5.38 12.78
CA LEU A 5 14.83 5.53 11.39
C LEU A 5 15.97 6.01 10.48
N GLY A 6 17.06 6.53 11.05
CA GLY A 6 18.18 7.11 10.30
C GLY A 6 17.84 8.46 9.67
N ILE A 7 16.93 9.23 10.28
CA ILE A 7 16.50 10.55 9.79
C ILE A 7 16.72 11.62 10.84
N SER A 8 16.77 12.88 10.39
CA SER A 8 16.85 14.02 11.30
C SER A 8 15.57 14.17 12.13
N ARG A 9 15.68 14.79 13.31
CA ARG A 9 14.52 15.07 14.18
C ARG A 9 13.49 15.98 13.49
N SER A 10 13.94 16.96 12.71
CA SER A 10 13.04 17.86 11.96
C SER A 10 12.27 17.11 10.87
N THR A 11 12.91 16.17 10.18
CA THR A 11 12.23 15.28 9.22
C THR A 11 11.16 14.45 9.89
N LEU A 12 11.46 13.83 11.04
CA LEU A 12 10.47 13.05 11.79
C LEU A 12 9.25 13.90 12.17
N VAL A 13 9.46 15.09 12.72
CA VAL A 13 8.37 16.00 13.13
C VAL A 13 7.47 16.37 11.94
N ARG A 14 8.06 16.62 10.76
CA ARG A 14 7.29 16.91 9.54
C ARG A 14 6.47 15.71 9.06
N ILE A 15 7.01 14.49 9.20
CA ILE A 15 6.27 13.25 8.90
C ILE A 15 5.09 13.09 9.86
N GLU A 16 5.32 13.24 11.17
CA GLU A 16 4.29 13.08 12.20
C GLU A 16 3.16 14.11 12.09
N ARG A 17 3.46 15.31 11.57
CA ARG A 17 2.48 16.35 11.26
C ARG A 17 1.73 16.14 9.95
N GLY A 18 2.18 15.20 9.11
CA GLY A 18 1.63 14.99 7.77
C GLY A 18 2.11 16.00 6.73
N ASP A 19 3.09 16.86 7.06
CA ASP A 19 3.64 17.86 6.13
C ASP A 19 4.40 17.20 4.96
N ILE A 20 4.97 16.01 5.20
CA ILE A 20 5.64 15.20 4.20
C ILE A 20 5.29 13.72 4.36
N SER A 21 5.13 13.03 3.24
CA SER A 21 4.97 11.57 3.25
C SER A 21 6.33 10.89 3.47
N PRO A 22 6.42 9.88 4.36
CA PRO A 22 7.64 9.11 4.54
C PRO A 22 7.98 8.30 3.28
N LYS A 23 9.27 8.14 2.99
CA LYS A 23 9.74 7.25 1.92
C LYS A 23 9.51 5.77 2.28
N ALA A 24 9.47 4.90 1.28
CA ALA A 24 9.16 3.48 1.46
C ALA A 24 10.11 2.75 2.46
N ASP A 25 11.40 3.10 2.46
CA ASP A 25 12.38 2.56 3.41
C ASP A 25 12.07 2.98 4.86
N ILE A 26 11.65 4.22 5.07
CA ILE A 26 11.22 4.73 6.37
C ILE A 26 9.91 4.07 6.82
N ILE A 27 8.95 3.87 5.90
CA ILE A 27 7.70 3.16 6.19
C ILE A 27 7.99 1.72 6.62
N LYS A 28 8.91 1.02 5.94
CA LYS A 28 9.32 -0.33 6.31
C LYS A 28 9.91 -0.37 7.73
N LYS A 29 10.78 0.58 8.08
CA LYS A 29 11.33 0.67 9.44
C LYS A 29 10.25 1.01 10.48
N LEU A 30 9.33 1.91 10.16
CA LEU A 30 8.19 2.27 11.02
C LEU A 30 7.28 1.07 11.28
N SER A 31 6.98 0.28 10.25
CA SER A 31 6.22 -0.97 10.35
C SER A 31 6.84 -1.93 11.36
N ILE A 32 8.15 -2.18 11.26
CA ILE A 32 8.88 -3.04 12.21
C ILE A 32 8.85 -2.47 13.63
N LEU A 33 9.17 -1.18 13.79
CA LEU A 33 9.27 -0.54 15.12
C LEU A 33 7.92 -0.42 15.83
N SER A 34 6.83 -0.29 15.08
CA SER A 34 5.48 -0.13 15.63
C SER A 34 4.68 -1.43 15.70
N GLY A 35 5.18 -2.52 15.11
CA GLY A 35 4.44 -3.78 14.95
C GLY A 35 3.21 -3.65 14.05
N LYS A 36 3.13 -2.62 13.21
CA LYS A 36 2.02 -2.41 12.27
C LYS A 36 2.37 -2.92 10.89
N ASN A 37 1.39 -3.40 10.13
CA ASN A 37 1.60 -3.71 8.72
C ASN A 37 1.96 -2.43 7.94
N ILE A 38 2.79 -2.54 6.91
CA ILE A 38 3.13 -1.46 5.99
C ILE A 38 1.88 -0.72 5.48
N SER A 39 0.79 -1.45 5.16
CA SER A 39 -0.48 -0.89 4.70
C SER A 39 -1.09 0.13 5.66
N TYR A 40 -0.78 0.03 6.96
CA TYR A 40 -1.22 0.98 8.00
C TYR A 40 -0.83 2.42 7.70
N PHE A 41 0.35 2.62 7.12
CA PHE A 41 0.90 3.94 6.83
C PHE A 41 0.41 4.54 5.52
N TYR A 42 -0.34 3.77 4.73
CA TYR A 42 -0.95 4.19 3.46
C TYR A 42 -2.45 4.48 3.58
N HIS A 43 -3.00 4.53 4.80
CA HIS A 43 -4.44 4.69 5.07
C HIS A 43 -5.06 6.05 4.70
N THR A 44 -4.42 6.85 3.84
CA THR A 44 -5.21 7.71 2.96
C THR A 44 -5.99 6.78 2.05
N LYS A 45 -7.34 6.72 2.18
CA LYS A 45 -8.22 6.04 1.23
C LYS A 45 -7.62 6.15 -0.16
N ASP A 46 -7.07 5.04 -0.64
CA ASP A 46 -6.39 5.08 -1.93
C ASP A 46 -7.49 5.38 -2.94
N ARG A 47 -7.43 6.58 -3.53
CA ARG A 47 -8.42 7.04 -4.50
C ARG A 47 -8.60 6.01 -5.62
N HIS A 48 -7.55 5.24 -5.92
CA HIS A 48 -7.62 4.15 -6.88
C HIS A 48 -8.40 2.96 -6.32
N ILE A 49 -8.19 2.55 -5.07
CA ILE A 49 -8.96 1.46 -4.44
C ILE A 49 -10.44 1.82 -4.35
N GLU A 50 -10.78 3.03 -3.90
CA GLU A 50 -12.19 3.46 -3.79
C GLU A 50 -12.84 3.57 -5.18
N LYS A 51 -12.10 4.06 -6.19
CA LYS A 51 -12.58 4.09 -7.58
C LYS A 51 -12.77 2.69 -8.17
N ILE A 52 -11.85 1.76 -7.91
CA ILE A 52 -11.95 0.36 -8.34
C ILE A 52 -13.16 -0.30 -7.67
N GLN A 53 -13.32 -0.14 -6.35
CA GLN A 53 -14.47 -0.65 -5.61
C GLN A 53 -15.79 -0.11 -6.17
N ASN A 54 -15.87 1.20 -6.44
CA ASN A 54 -17.06 1.80 -7.03
C ASN A 54 -17.38 1.23 -8.42
N ILE A 55 -16.37 1.04 -9.28
CA ILE A 55 -16.56 0.42 -10.61
C ILE A 55 -17.06 -1.03 -10.46
N LEU A 56 -16.47 -1.81 -9.54
CA LEU A 56 -16.87 -3.20 -9.30
C LEU A 56 -18.33 -3.30 -8.83
N ILE A 57 -18.75 -2.39 -7.95
CA ILE A 57 -20.12 -2.29 -7.45
C ILE A 57 -21.08 -1.84 -8.57
N GLU A 58 -20.76 -0.76 -9.29
CA GLU A 58 -21.59 -0.22 -10.39
C GLU A 58 -21.81 -1.22 -11.51
N LYS A 59 -20.78 -2.01 -11.83
CA LYS A 59 -20.84 -3.02 -12.90
C LYS A 59 -21.34 -4.38 -12.42
N ASN A 60 -21.68 -4.52 -11.13
CA ASN A 60 -22.11 -5.78 -10.52
C ASN A 60 -21.18 -6.94 -10.87
N VAL A 61 -19.86 -6.69 -10.82
CA VAL A 61 -18.86 -7.70 -11.20
C VAL A 61 -18.90 -8.80 -10.15
N SER A 62 -19.20 -10.02 -10.57
CA SER A 62 -19.16 -11.17 -9.67
C SER A 62 -17.72 -11.40 -9.17
N ASN A 63 -17.59 -11.64 -7.85
CA ASN A 63 -16.33 -12.01 -7.23
C ASN A 63 -15.70 -13.26 -7.89
N ASP A 64 -16.51 -14.15 -8.44
CA ASP A 64 -16.02 -15.34 -9.14
C ASP A 64 -15.29 -14.97 -10.44
N ILE A 65 -15.83 -14.01 -11.20
CA ILE A 65 -15.21 -13.52 -12.44
C ILE A 65 -13.90 -12.78 -12.12
N LEU A 66 -13.90 -11.97 -11.06
CA LEU A 66 -12.71 -11.26 -10.61
C LEU A 66 -11.60 -12.24 -10.20
N SER A 67 -11.97 -13.31 -9.50
CA SER A 67 -11.05 -14.37 -9.06
C SER A 67 -10.45 -15.12 -10.24
N LEU A 68 -11.25 -15.39 -11.28
CA LEU A 68 -10.77 -16.02 -12.52
C LEU A 68 -9.79 -15.12 -13.29
N LEU A 69 -10.05 -13.81 -13.38
CA LEU A 69 -9.16 -12.85 -14.02
C LEU A 69 -7.82 -12.72 -13.28
N ILE A 70 -7.85 -12.62 -11.94
CA ILE A 70 -6.63 -12.58 -11.14
C ILE A 70 -5.79 -13.84 -11.38
N LYS A 71 -6.43 -15.01 -11.38
CA LYS A 71 -5.76 -16.28 -11.63
C LYS A 71 -5.11 -16.33 -13.02
N GLN A 72 -5.79 -15.87 -14.06
CA GLN A 72 -5.22 -15.79 -15.41
C GLN A 72 -4.01 -14.85 -15.48
N ILE A 73 -4.09 -13.68 -14.86
CA ILE A 73 -2.97 -12.72 -14.83
C ILE A 73 -1.76 -13.32 -14.09
N GLU A 74 -1.98 -14.00 -12.97
CA GLU A 74 -0.92 -14.69 -12.22
C GLU A 74 -0.28 -15.82 -13.06
N GLU A 75 -1.08 -16.59 -13.78
CA GLU A 75 -0.60 -17.67 -14.67
C GLU A 75 0.19 -17.12 -15.87
N GLU A 76 -0.24 -16.02 -16.50
CA GLU A 76 0.49 -15.35 -17.58
C GLU A 76 1.83 -14.76 -17.11
N LEU A 77 1.89 -14.16 -15.92
CA LEU A 77 3.13 -13.65 -15.33
C LEU A 77 4.14 -14.77 -15.01
N ILE A 78 3.66 -15.97 -14.67
CA ILE A 78 4.51 -17.14 -14.45
C ILE A 78 5.04 -17.69 -15.78
N SER A 79 4.20 -17.69 -16.83
CA SER A 79 4.57 -18.10 -18.20
C SER A 79 5.71 -17.26 -18.78
N ASP A 80 5.68 -15.94 -18.61
CA ASP A 80 6.73 -15.05 -19.14
C ASP A 80 8.07 -15.14 -18.37
N SER A 81 8.10 -15.89 -17.26
CA SER A 81 9.29 -16.05 -16.38
C SER A 81 10.04 -17.37 -16.56
N LEU A 82 9.58 -18.25 -17.47
CA LEU A 82 10.17 -19.55 -17.83
C LEU A 82 10.75 -19.53 -19.24
#